data_AF-A0AAW1UUN2-F1
#
_entry.id   AF-A0AAW1UUN2-F1
#
_cell.length_a   1.000
_cell.length_b   1.000
_cell.length_c   1.000
_cell.angle_alpha   90.00
_cell.angle_beta   90.00
_cell.angle_gamma   90.00
#
_symmetry.space_group_name_H-M   'P 1'
#
loop_
_entity.id
_entity.type
_entity.pdbx_description
1 polymer ?
#
loop_
_entity_poly.entity_id
_entity_poly.type
_entity_poly.pdbx_seq_one_letter_code
_entity_poly.pdbx_strand_id
1 'polypeptide(L)'
;MAYKTSDVVFDGSVIEFSDTVKNLGVVFDSGLSFREHTIKTLSKGYATLKYLYSFKNFISSPIKWKITCSLIMSLFNYCSPLYFTLSTKAMQSRVQKLQNS
;
A
#
# COMPACT_ATOMS: atom_id res chain seq x y z
N MET A 1 14.05 19.03 21.87
CA MET A 1 13.99 18.39 23.20
C MET A 1 13.92 16.90 22.95
N ALA A 2 15.05 16.18 23.04
CA ALA A 2 15.07 14.73 22.81
C ALA A 2 14.61 14.03 24.10
N TYR A 3 13.45 13.41 24.07
CA TYR A 3 12.96 12.58 25.17
C TYR A 3 13.80 11.30 25.21
N LYS A 4 14.40 11.01 26.36
CA LYS A 4 15.10 9.76 26.62
C LYS A 4 14.04 8.67 26.74
N THR A 5 13.86 7.88 25.69
CA THR A 5 12.89 6.80 25.64
C THR A 5 13.37 5.68 26.56
N SER A 6 12.66 5.43 27.65
CA SER A 6 12.88 4.26 28.50
C SER A 6 12.63 2.98 27.70
N ASP A 7 13.46 1.95 27.92
CA ASP A 7 13.29 0.64 27.29
C ASP A 7 11.91 0.09 27.61
N VAL A 8 11.14 -0.24 26.56
CA VAL A 8 9.84 -0.87 26.70
C VAL A 8 10.08 -2.37 26.82
N VAL A 9 9.86 -2.93 28.00
CA VAL A 9 10.01 -4.37 28.25
C VAL A 9 8.64 -5.04 28.26
N PHE A 10 8.48 -6.07 27.45
CA PHE A 10 7.29 -6.91 27.42
C PHE A 10 7.70 -8.38 27.55
N ASP A 11 7.15 -9.07 28.54
CA ASP A 11 7.45 -10.49 28.82
C ASP A 11 8.96 -10.79 28.93
N GLY A 12 9.70 -9.93 29.63
CA GLY A 12 11.16 -10.03 29.78
C GLY A 12 11.98 -9.70 28.53
N SER A 13 11.32 -9.34 27.41
CA SER A 13 11.98 -8.95 26.15
C SER A 13 11.94 -7.44 25.95
N VAL A 14 13.07 -6.84 25.56
CA VAL A 14 13.13 -5.43 25.19
C VAL A 14 12.53 -5.27 23.79
N ILE A 15 11.52 -4.41 23.66
CA ILE A 15 10.92 -4.05 22.38
C ILE A 15 11.77 -2.96 21.75
N GLU A 16 12.43 -3.28 20.64
CA GLU A 16 13.17 -2.30 19.85
C GLU A 16 12.22 -1.34 19.14
N PHE A 17 12.51 -0.05 19.24
CA PHE A 17 11.83 0.96 18.45
C PHE A 17 12.29 0.84 16.99
N SER A 18 11.32 0.79 16.08
CA SER A 18 11.56 0.80 14.64
C SER A 18 10.80 1.96 13.99
N ASP A 19 11.45 2.63 13.05
CA ASP A 19 10.82 3.69 12.25
C ASP A 19 9.69 3.15 11.36
N THR A 20 9.74 1.86 11.02
CA THR A 20 8.69 1.19 10.27
C THR A 20 8.36 -0.18 10.84
N VAL A 21 7.07 -0.52 10.89
CA VAL A 21 6.59 -1.82 11.35
C VAL A 21 5.54 -2.36 10.41
N LYS A 22 5.54 -3.67 10.19
CA LYS A 22 4.50 -4.33 9.39
C LYS A 22 3.45 -4.94 10.30
N ASN A 23 2.21 -4.48 10.18
CA ASN A 23 1.08 -5.02 10.92
C ASN A 23 -0.08 -5.34 9.97
N LEU A 24 -0.64 -6.55 10.08
CA LEU A 24 -1.72 -7.05 9.20
C LEU A 24 -1.47 -6.84 7.70
N GLY A 25 -0.21 -6.92 7.25
CA GLY A 25 0.14 -6.71 5.84
C GLY A 25 0.38 -5.25 5.43
N VAL A 26 0.14 -4.29 6.32
CA VAL A 26 0.34 -2.85 6.10
C VAL A 26 1.65 -2.41 6.74
N VAL A 27 2.40 -1.53 6.06
CA VAL A 27 3.63 -0.94 6.62
C VAL A 27 3.28 0.41 7.22
N PHE A 28 3.44 0.51 8.54
CA PHE A 28 3.26 1.73 9.31
C PHE A 28 4.62 2.39 9.47
N ASP A 29 4.70 3.68 9.21
CA ASP A 29 5.82 4.53 9.59
C ASP A 29 5.51 5.26 10.91
N SER A 30 6.56 5.69 11.61
CA SER A 30 6.46 6.45 12.87
C SER A 30 5.58 7.71 12.76
N GLY A 31 5.47 8.31 11.57
CA GLY A 31 4.61 9.45 11.30
C GLY A 31 3.19 9.12 10.82
N LEU A 32 2.82 7.83 10.72
CA LEU A 32 1.56 7.35 10.16
C LEU A 32 1.22 7.98 8.78
N SER A 33 2.24 8.27 7.98
CA SER A 33 2.08 8.82 6.63
C SER A 33 1.73 7.75 5.58
N PHE A 34 2.02 6.48 5.90
CA PHE A 34 1.91 5.29 5.08
C PHE A 34 2.55 5.42 3.70
N ARG A 35 3.56 6.29 3.60
CA ARG A 35 4.21 6.63 2.33
C ARG A 35 4.87 5.41 1.71
N GLU A 36 5.64 4.67 2.50
CA GLU A 36 6.33 3.47 2.04
C GLU A 36 5.34 2.39 1.58
N HIS A 37 4.30 2.14 2.39
CA HIS A 37 3.24 1.21 2.04
C HIS A 37 2.55 1.58 0.72
N THR A 38 2.20 2.85 0.55
CA THR A 38 1.54 3.36 -0.66
C THR A 38 2.44 3.24 -1.88
N ILE A 39 3.73 3.59 -1.77
CA ILE A 39 4.69 3.45 -2.87
C ILE A 39 4.85 1.98 -3.28
N LYS A 40 4.99 1.06 -2.32
CA LYS A 40 5.06 -0.38 -2.58
C LYS A 40 3.79 -0.90 -3.26
N THR A 41 2.63 -0.44 -2.82
CA THR A 41 1.33 -0.83 -3.40
C THR A 41 1.16 -0.30 -4.83
N LEU A 42 1.53 0.96 -5.08
CA LEU A 42 1.54 1.55 -6.42
C LEU A 42 2.49 0.80 -7.37
N SER A 43 3.71 0.50 -6.91
CA SER A 43 4.70 -0.25 -7.69
C SER A 43 4.16 -1.64 -8.06
N LYS A 44 3.56 -2.35 -7.09
CA LYS A 44 2.90 -3.63 -7.33
C LYS A 44 1.76 -3.50 -8.33
N GLY A 45 0.90 -2.49 -8.20
CA GLY A 45 -0.21 -2.25 -9.13
C GLY A 45 0.26 -2.00 -10.56
N TYR A 46 1.27 -1.13 -10.76
CA TYR A 46 1.82 -0.87 -12.10
C TYR A 46 2.52 -2.09 -12.70
N ALA A 47 3.26 -2.87 -11.90
CA ALA A 47 3.87 -4.10 -12.35
C ALA A 47 2.81 -5.11 -12.81
N THR A 48 1.73 -5.28 -12.03
CA THR A 48 0.60 -6.14 -12.41
C THR A 48 -0.10 -5.65 -13.67
N LEU A 49 -0.39 -4.35 -13.79
CA LEU A 49 -0.98 -3.79 -15.02
C LEU A 49 -0.10 -4.03 -16.25
N LYS A 50 1.21 -3.81 -16.13
CA LYS A 50 2.17 -4.07 -17.21
C LYS A 50 2.18 -5.56 -17.61
N TYR A 51 2.13 -6.45 -16.63
CA TYR A 51 2.01 -7.88 -16.87
C TYR A 51 0.68 -8.25 -17.55
N LEU A 52 -0.45 -7.69 -17.12
CA LEU A 52 -1.74 -7.95 -17.76
C LEU A 52 -1.81 -7.39 -19.18
N TYR A 53 -1.16 -6.25 -19.42
CA TYR A 53 -1.12 -5.60 -20.73
C TYR A 53 -0.43 -6.47 -21.79
N SER A 54 0.56 -7.31 -21.43
CA SER A 54 1.16 -8.24 -22.39
C SER A 54 0.18 -9.29 -22.91
N PHE A 55 -0.86 -9.60 -22.14
CA PHE A 55 -1.91 -10.55 -22.53
C PHE A 55 -3.16 -9.88 -23.11
N LYS A 56 -3.15 -8.55 -23.33
CA LYS A 56 -4.35 -7.79 -23.73
C LYS A 56 -5.02 -8.30 -25.01
N ASN A 57 -4.27 -8.93 -25.92
CA ASN A 57 -4.78 -9.43 -27.20
C ASN A 57 -5.43 -10.82 -27.06
N PHE A 58 -5.17 -11.53 -25.97
CA PHE A 58 -5.66 -12.89 -25.72
C PHE A 58 -6.87 -12.94 -24.78
N ILE A 59 -7.17 -11.83 -24.10
CA ILE A 59 -8.20 -11.76 -23.07
C ILE A 59 -9.40 -10.96 -23.61
N SER A 60 -10.61 -11.46 -23.44
CA SER A 60 -11.84 -10.73 -23.78
C SER A 60 -12.12 -9.60 -22.79
N SER A 61 -12.80 -8.54 -23.24
CA SER A 61 -13.16 -7.38 -22.40
C SER A 61 -13.75 -7.73 -21.01
N PRO A 62 -14.75 -8.64 -20.90
CA PRO A 62 -15.33 -8.97 -19.58
C PRO A 62 -14.33 -9.67 -18.65
N ILE A 63 -13.40 -10.46 -19.20
CA ILE A 63 -12.36 -11.12 -18.40
C ILE A 63 -11.32 -10.09 -17.95
N LYS A 64 -10.94 -9.12 -18.80
CA LYS A 64 -10.05 -8.01 -18.40
C LYS A 64 -10.61 -7.27 -17.19
N TRP A 65 -11.90 -6.92 -17.24
CA TRP A 65 -12.58 -6.27 -16.11
C TRP A 65 -12.48 -7.10 -14.83
N LYS A 66 -12.86 -8.37 -14.87
CA LYS A 66 -12.78 -9.27 -13.69
C LYS A 66 -11.37 -9.35 -13.13
N ILE A 67 -10.37 -9.51 -14.00
CA ILE A 67 -8.97 -9.60 -13.58
C ILE A 67 -8.52 -8.29 -12.93
N THR A 68 -8.79 -7.14 -13.56
CA THR A 68 -8.45 -5.82 -13.00
C THR A 68 -9.12 -5.60 -11.65
N CYS A 69 -10.41 -5.92 -11.49
CA CYS A 69 -11.08 -5.83 -10.20
C CYS A 69 -10.43 -6.76 -9.15
N SER A 70 -10.11 -8.00 -9.52
CA SER A 70 -9.55 -8.99 -8.59
C SER A 70 -8.11 -8.72 -8.17
N LEU A 71 -7.29 -8.14 -9.05
CA LEU A 71 -5.83 -7.99 -8.82
C LEU A 71 -5.39 -6.55 -8.57
N ILE A 72 -6.06 -5.55 -9.16
CA ILE A 72 -5.72 -4.14 -9.01
C ILE A 72 -6.59 -3.50 -7.94
N MET A 73 -7.92 -3.59 -8.07
CA MET A 73 -8.82 -2.94 -7.11
C MET A 73 -8.70 -3.54 -5.70
N SER A 74 -8.45 -4.85 -5.59
CA SER A 74 -8.24 -5.51 -4.29
C SER A 74 -7.08 -4.92 -3.49
N LEU A 75 -6.02 -4.43 -4.14
CA LEU A 75 -4.88 -3.80 -3.48
C LEU A 75 -5.30 -2.51 -2.75
N PHE A 76 -6.21 -1.75 -3.34
CA PHE A 76 -6.63 -0.46 -2.81
C PHE A 76 -7.87 -0.55 -1.92
N ASN A 77 -8.70 -1.57 -2.11
CA ASN A 77 -9.88 -1.80 -1.30
C ASN A 77 -9.54 -2.23 0.14
N TYR A 78 -8.45 -2.99 0.33
CA TYR A 78 -8.05 -3.47 1.66
C TYR A 78 -7.71 -2.33 2.63
N CYS A 79 -7.02 -1.30 2.15
CA CYS A 79 -6.63 -0.13 2.94
C CYS A 79 -7.23 1.17 2.41
N SER A 80 -8.49 1.14 1.95
CA SER A 80 -9.10 2.32 1.33
C SER A 80 -9.03 3.59 2.19
N PRO A 81 -9.28 3.57 3.52
CA PRO A 81 -9.20 4.78 4.33
C PRO A 81 -7.77 5.36 4.33
N LEU A 82 -6.75 4.52 4.42
CA LEU A 82 -5.34 4.94 4.41
C LEU A 82 -5.00 5.75 3.15
N TYR A 83 -5.49 5.33 1.98
CA TYR A 83 -5.18 6.01 0.72
C TYR A 83 -5.92 7.33 0.54
N PHE A 84 -7.08 7.53 1.16
CA PHE A 84 -7.90 8.73 0.97
C PHE A 84 -7.84 9.72 2.14
N THR A 85 -7.82 9.26 3.38
CA THR A 85 -7.89 10.14 4.57
C THR A 85 -6.52 10.46 5.14
N LEU A 86 -5.58 9.51 5.12
CA LEU A 86 -4.27 9.63 5.77
C LEU A 86 -3.14 10.00 4.80
N SER A 87 -3.33 9.72 3.51
CA SER A 87 -2.34 10.00 2.48
C SER A 87 -2.35 11.46 2.03
N THR A 88 -1.19 11.98 1.60
CA THR A 88 -1.09 13.32 1.00
C THR A 88 -1.84 13.40 -0.33
N LYS A 89 -2.30 14.61 -0.70
CA LYS A 89 -2.96 14.85 -2.02
C LYS A 89 -2.12 14.35 -3.20
N ALA A 90 -0.79 14.49 -3.13
CA ALA A 90 0.12 13.97 -4.13
C ALA A 90 0.03 12.44 -4.25
N MET A 91 0.01 11.70 -3.13
CA MET A 91 -0.14 10.23 -3.16
C MET A 91 -1.53 9.81 -3.61
N GLN A 92 -2.59 10.48 -3.14
CA GLN A 92 -3.96 10.25 -3.59
C GLN A 92 -4.08 10.35 -5.12
N SER A 93 -3.50 11.40 -5.71
CA SER A 93 -3.51 11.58 -7.17
C SER A 93 -2.81 10.45 -7.91
N ARG A 94 -1.77 9.84 -7.34
CA ARG A 94 -1.05 8.71 -7.95
C ARG A 94 -1.86 7.42 -7.86
N VAL A 95 -2.51 7.18 -6.71
CA VAL A 95 -3.43 6.05 -6.53
C VAL A 95 -4.60 6.15 -7.51
N GLN A 96 -5.22 7.33 -7.61
CA GLN A 96 -6.32 7.55 -8.53
C GLN A 96 -5.90 7.37 -10.00
N LYS A 97 -4.71 7.85 -10.39
CA LYS A 97 -4.16 7.64 -11.74
C LYS A 97 -4.04 6.16 -12.07
N LEU A 98 -3.55 5.35 -11.13
CA LEU A 98 -3.42 3.91 -11.34
C LEU A 98 -4.79 3.21 -11.42
N GLN A 99 -5.75 3.58 -10.57
CA GLN A 99 -7.11 3.02 -10.62
C GLN A 99 -7.84 3.33 -11.93
N ASN A 100 -7.52 4.47 -12.56
CA ASN A 100 -8.09 4.90 -13.84
C ASN A 100 -7.27 4.47 -15.07
N SER A 101 -6.21 3.68 -14.88
CA SER A 101 -5.37 3.15 -15.97
C SER A 101 -5.93 1.83 -16.50
#